data_AF-A0A4Q5RMC4-F1
#
_entry.id   AF-A0A4Q5RMC4-F1
#
_cell.length_a   1.000
_cell.length_b   1.000
_cell.length_c   1.000
_cell.angle_alpha   90.00
_cell.angle_beta   90.00
_cell.angle_gamma   90.00
#
_symmetry.space_group_name_H-M   'P 1'
#
loop_
_entity.id
_entity.type
_entity.pdbx_description
1 polymer ?
#
loop_
_entity_poly.entity_id
_entity_poly.type
_entity_poly.pdbx_seq_one_letter_code
_entity_poly.pdbx_strand_id
1 'polypeptide(L)'
;MQTSEQNRSVKAVATWIYIGIFMLLIQVILGGITRLTGSGLSITEWNVVTGTLPPLTESRWLEEFGKYKATPQFRLLNMDFTLSDFKFIFFWEWFHRFWARLIGVVFVVGFV
;
A
#
# COMPACT_ATOMS: atom_id res chain seq x y z
N MET A 1 42.21 -10.78 -6.13
CA MET A 1 40.86 -11.41 -6.08
C MET A 1 40.04 -10.95 -4.87
N GLN A 2 40.59 -10.92 -3.65
CA GLN A 2 39.86 -10.45 -2.45
C GLN A 2 39.32 -9.00 -2.55
N THR A 3 40.11 -8.09 -3.11
CA THR A 3 39.70 -6.68 -3.29
C THR A 3 38.57 -6.47 -4.31
N SER A 4 38.45 -7.33 -5.33
CA SER A 4 37.36 -7.24 -6.32
C SER A 4 36.03 -7.75 -5.79
N GLU A 5 36.05 -8.79 -4.94
CA GLU A 5 34.84 -9.32 -4.30
C GLU A 5 34.31 -8.36 -3.23
N GLN A 6 35.20 -7.79 -2.40
CA GLN A 6 34.83 -6.79 -1.40
C GLN A 6 34.20 -5.55 -2.05
N ASN A 7 34.75 -5.06 -3.17
CA ASN A 7 34.16 -3.96 -3.94
C ASN A 7 32.79 -4.30 -4.54
N ARG A 8 32.56 -5.56 -4.93
CA ARG A 8 31.26 -6.00 -5.46
C ARG A 8 30.20 -6.05 -4.35
N SER A 9 30.56 -6.57 -3.17
CA SER A 9 29.68 -6.60 -2.00
C SER A 9 29.28 -5.19 -1.55
N VAL A 10 30.23 -4.25 -1.48
CA VAL A 10 29.95 -2.85 -1.11
C VAL A 10 29.00 -2.19 -2.11
N LYS A 11 29.21 -2.40 -3.41
CA LYS A 11 28.30 -1.88 -4.45
C LYS A 11 26.89 -2.48 -4.34
N ALA A 12 26.77 -3.77 -4.05
CA ALA A 12 25.48 -4.42 -3.88
C ALA A 12 24.69 -3.85 -2.69
N VAL A 13 25.36 -3.69 -1.54
CA VAL A 13 24.77 -3.07 -0.34
C VAL A 13 24.39 -1.61 -0.60
N ALA A 14 25.24 -0.84 -1.27
CA ALA A 14 24.93 0.54 -1.63
C ALA A 14 23.69 0.63 -2.53
N THR A 15 23.61 -0.19 -3.59
CA THR A 15 22.45 -0.25 -4.48
C THR A 15 21.18 -0.65 -3.71
N TRP A 16 21.27 -1.61 -2.79
CA TRP A 16 20.14 -2.02 -1.96
C TRP A 16 19.61 -0.87 -1.08
N ILE A 17 20.51 -0.12 -0.44
CA ILE A 17 20.13 1.07 0.35
C ILE A 17 19.48 2.14 -0.55
N TYR A 18 20.04 2.41 -1.73
CA TYR A 18 19.46 3.39 -2.66
C TYR A 18 18.06 2.99 -3.13
N ILE A 19 17.84 1.70 -3.41
CA ILE A 19 16.50 1.17 -3.72
C ILE A 19 15.56 1.41 -2.54
N GLY A 20 15.99 1.08 -1.31
CA GLY A 20 15.20 1.29 -0.10
C GLY A 20 14.79 2.76 0.10
N ILE A 21 15.74 3.69 -0.04
CA ILE A 21 15.49 5.14 0.05
C ILE A 21 14.47 5.56 -1.01
N PHE A 22 14.65 5.14 -2.26
CA PHE A 22 13.73 5.46 -3.35
C PHE A 22 12.30 4.95 -3.08
N MET A 23 12.16 3.72 -2.58
CA MET A 23 10.86 3.16 -2.24
C MET A 23 10.19 3.92 -1.08
N LEU A 24 10.96 4.39 -0.09
CA LEU A 24 10.45 5.22 1.01
C LEU A 24 9.97 6.59 0.52
N LEU A 25 10.67 7.21 -0.43
CA LEU A 25 10.20 8.46 -1.06
C LEU A 25 8.84 8.26 -1.74
N ILE A 26 8.68 7.16 -2.48
CA ILE A 26 7.39 6.80 -3.08
C ILE A 26 6.33 6.58 -2.00
N GLN A 27 6.65 5.86 -0.91
CA GLN A 27 5.71 5.63 0.19
C GLN A 27 5.16 6.93 0.76
N VAL A 28 6.00 7.95 0.96
CA VAL A 28 5.58 9.26 1.46
C VAL A 28 4.61 9.93 0.49
N ILE A 29 4.89 9.88 -0.82
CA ILE A 29 4.01 10.44 -1.85
C ILE A 29 2.66 9.70 -1.87
N LEU A 30 2.67 8.37 -1.81
CA LEU A 30 1.44 7.56 -1.78
C LEU A 30 0.61 7.84 -0.52
N GLY A 31 1.26 8.03 0.63
CA GLY A 31 0.59 8.44 1.86
C GLY A 31 -0.06 9.81 1.74
N GLY A 32 0.63 10.77 1.10
CA GLY A 32 0.11 12.08 0.77
C GLY A 32 -1.14 12.00 -0.12
N ILE A 33 -1.09 11.23 -1.21
CA ILE A 33 -2.24 11.01 -2.10
C ILE A 33 -3.40 10.38 -1.34
N THR A 34 -3.14 9.35 -0.54
CA THR A 34 -4.15 8.66 0.26
C THR A 34 -4.85 9.62 1.23
N ARG A 35 -4.09 10.53 1.84
CA ARG A 35 -4.63 11.56 2.73
C ARG A 35 -5.46 12.60 1.99
N LEU A 36 -4.96 13.13 0.88
CA LEU A 36 -5.61 14.21 0.12
C LEU A 36 -6.87 13.72 -0.61
N THR A 37 -6.91 12.45 -1.02
CA THR A 37 -8.10 11.80 -1.61
C THR A 37 -9.11 11.35 -0.57
N GLY A 38 -8.81 11.48 0.73
CA GLY A 38 -9.69 10.99 1.80
C GLY A 38 -9.81 9.46 1.86
N SER A 39 -8.90 8.72 1.24
CA SER A 39 -9.00 7.26 1.13
C SER A 39 -8.56 6.50 2.37
N GLY A 40 -7.87 7.13 3.33
CA GLY A 40 -7.24 6.43 4.46
C GLY A 40 -8.16 5.74 5.49
N LEU A 41 -9.48 5.66 5.25
CA LEU A 41 -10.45 4.94 6.08
C LEU A 41 -11.39 4.05 5.23
N SER A 42 -11.03 3.81 3.97
CA SER A 42 -11.80 3.01 3.02
C SER A 42 -11.73 1.50 3.32
N ILE A 43 -10.62 1.02 3.89
CA ILE A 43 -10.42 -0.38 4.29
C ILE A 43 -10.54 -0.49 5.81
N THR A 44 -11.66 -1.04 6.26
CA THR A 44 -11.98 -1.13 7.70
C THR A 44 -11.29 -2.29 8.42
N GLU A 45 -10.83 -3.30 7.68
CA GLU A 45 -10.24 -4.52 8.24
C GLU A 45 -8.72 -4.62 8.02
N TRP A 46 -8.03 -5.09 9.07
CA TRP A 46 -6.61 -5.35 9.03
C TRP A 46 -6.30 -6.80 8.61
N ASN A 47 -6.47 -7.08 7.33
CA ASN A 47 -6.12 -8.37 6.74
C ASN A 47 -4.68 -8.36 6.20
N VAL A 48 -3.72 -8.89 6.96
CA VAL A 48 -2.27 -8.87 6.62
C VAL A 48 -1.97 -9.70 5.37
N VAL A 49 -2.53 -10.92 5.32
CA VAL A 49 -2.28 -11.90 4.24
C VAL A 49 -3.33 -11.78 3.13
N THR A 50 -4.61 -11.89 3.48
CA THR A 50 -5.73 -11.85 2.52
C THR A 50 -6.00 -10.46 1.95
N GLY A 51 -5.58 -9.39 2.64
CA GLY A 51 -5.70 -8.01 2.16
C GLY A 51 -4.60 -7.57 1.20
N THR A 52 -3.78 -8.51 0.69
CA THR A 52 -2.77 -8.24 -0.34
C THR A 52 -3.42 -8.05 -1.71
N LEU A 53 -4.54 -8.72 -1.97
CA LEU A 53 -5.32 -8.56 -3.19
C LEU A 53 -6.59 -7.75 -2.91
N PRO A 54 -6.97 -6.83 -3.81
CA PRO A 54 -8.28 -6.19 -3.72
C PRO A 54 -9.40 -7.21 -3.95
N PRO A 55 -10.65 -6.90 -3.58
CA PRO A 55 -11.79 -7.76 -3.88
C PRO A 55 -11.84 -8.11 -5.38
N LEU A 56 -11.88 -9.40 -5.69
CA LEU A 56 -11.86 -9.89 -7.08
C LEU A 56 -13.26 -10.12 -7.66
N THR A 57 -14.28 -10.17 -6.80
CA THR A 57 -15.66 -10.47 -7.18
C THR A 57 -16.59 -9.33 -6.77
N GLU A 58 -17.68 -9.16 -7.53
CA GLU A 58 -18.68 -8.11 -7.26
C GLU A 58 -19.32 -8.27 -5.87
N SER A 59 -19.64 -9.50 -5.47
CA SER A 59 -20.19 -9.78 -4.14
C SER A 59 -19.26 -9.29 -3.01
N ARG A 60 -17.94 -9.49 -3.15
CA ARG A 60 -16.96 -9.00 -2.17
C ARG A 60 -16.83 -7.49 -2.17
N TRP A 61 -16.90 -6.87 -3.34
CA TRP A 61 -16.94 -5.40 -3.45
C TRP A 61 -18.15 -4.81 -2.72
N LEU A 62 -19.32 -5.44 -2.84
CA LEU A 62 -20.53 -5.00 -2.15
C LEU A 62 -20.43 -5.22 -0.63
N GLU A 63 -19.80 -6.30 -0.18
CA GLU A 63 -19.52 -6.57 1.23
C GLU A 63 -18.65 -5.46 1.85
N GLU A 64 -17.50 -5.17 1.24
CA GLU A 64 -16.58 -4.13 1.70
C GLU A 64 -17.21 -2.73 1.62
N PHE A 65 -17.97 -2.45 0.56
CA PHE A 65 -18.69 -1.20 0.46
C PHE A 65 -19.76 -1.07 1.55
N GLY A 66 -20.44 -2.17 1.89
CA GLY A 66 -21.37 -2.22 3.02
C GLY A 66 -20.69 -1.88 4.35
N LYS A 67 -19.48 -2.41 4.60
CA LYS A 67 -18.66 -2.04 5.77
C LYS A 67 -18.30 -0.56 5.75
N TYR A 68 -17.88 -0.04 4.60
CA TYR A 68 -17.56 1.38 4.45
C TYR A 68 -18.77 2.29 4.70
N LYS A 69 -19.97 1.92 4.24
CA LYS A 69 -21.22 2.64 4.53
C LYS A 69 -21.54 2.77 6.02
N ALA A 70 -21.11 1.79 6.81
CA ALA A 70 -21.25 1.82 8.27
C ALA A 70 -20.25 2.75 8.96
N THR A 71 -19.28 3.34 8.24
CA THR A 71 -18.34 4.30 8.82
C THR A 71 -18.95 5.71 8.96
N PRO A 72 -18.48 6.52 9.92
CA PRO A 72 -18.85 7.94 10.00
C PRO A 72 -18.44 8.73 8.75
N GLN A 73 -17.33 8.38 8.10
CA GLN A 73 -16.86 9.08 6.91
C GLN A 73 -17.86 8.99 5.75
N PHE A 74 -18.42 7.80 5.51
CA PHE A 74 -19.49 7.64 4.53
C PHE A 74 -20.71 8.49 4.90
N ARG A 75 -21.19 8.41 6.15
CA ARG A 75 -22.39 9.13 6.60
C ARG A 75 -22.24 10.66 6.61
N LEU A 76 -21.04 11.19 6.77
CA LEU A 76 -20.83 12.64 6.93
C LEU A 76 -20.29 13.32 5.66
N LEU A 77 -19.51 12.60 4.86
CA LEU A 77 -18.78 13.21 3.73
C LEU A 77 -19.09 12.56 2.38
N ASN A 78 -19.42 11.27 2.34
CA ASN A 78 -19.44 10.48 1.11
C ASN A 78 -20.78 9.73 0.92
N MET A 79 -21.90 10.29 1.39
CA MET A 79 -23.21 9.60 1.38
C MET A 79 -23.74 9.30 -0.02
N ASP A 80 -23.31 10.09 -0.99
CA ASP A 80 -23.65 10.02 -2.41
C ASP A 80 -22.71 9.11 -3.21
N PHE A 81 -21.68 8.53 -2.57
CA PHE A 81 -20.72 7.68 -3.27
C PHE A 81 -21.40 6.45 -3.87
N THR A 82 -21.04 6.19 -5.12
CA THR A 82 -21.34 4.95 -5.82
C THR A 82 -20.30 3.87 -5.49
N LEU A 83 -20.54 2.64 -5.95
CA LEU A 83 -19.55 1.58 -5.85
C LEU A 83 -18.24 1.92 -6.60
N SER A 84 -18.32 2.68 -7.70
CA SER A 84 -17.14 3.15 -8.43
C SER A 84 -16.31 4.13 -7.63
N ASP A 85 -16.93 5.08 -6.93
CA ASP A 85 -16.24 6.05 -6.09
C ASP A 85 -15.56 5.36 -4.91
N PHE A 86 -16.24 4.37 -4.33
CA PHE A 86 -15.64 3.50 -3.31
C PHE A 86 -14.42 2.75 -3.83
N LYS A 87 -14.49 2.15 -5.02
CA LYS A 87 -13.34 1.45 -5.63
C LYS A 87 -12.14 2.38 -5.84
N PHE A 88 -12.38 3.65 -6.17
CA PHE A 88 -11.31 4.64 -6.34
C PHE A 88 -10.57 4.92 -5.02
N ILE A 89 -11.30 5.21 -3.94
CA ILE A 89 -10.65 5.43 -2.64
C ILE A 89 -10.00 4.15 -2.10
N PHE A 90 -10.66 3.00 -2.27
CA PHE A 90 -10.13 1.70 -1.86
C PHE A 90 -8.80 1.40 -2.55
N PHE A 91 -8.69 1.70 -3.85
CA PHE A 91 -7.47 1.47 -4.62
C PHE A 91 -6.27 2.22 -4.01
N TRP A 92 -6.42 3.50 -3.68
CA TRP A 92 -5.31 4.29 -3.14
C TRP A 92 -4.85 3.79 -1.77
N GLU A 93 -5.80 3.47 -0.88
CA GLU A 93 -5.44 2.91 0.42
C GLU A 93 -4.80 1.52 0.28
N TRP A 94 -5.36 0.65 -0.57
CA TRP A 94 -4.80 -0.67 -0.86
C TRP A 94 -3.39 -0.56 -1.43
N PHE A 95 -3.17 0.32 -2.41
CA PHE A 95 -1.88 0.49 -3.07
C PHE A 95 -0.82 1.05 -2.10
N HIS A 96 -1.19 2.03 -1.28
CA HIS A 96 -0.32 2.54 -0.21
C HIS A 96 0.09 1.45 0.79
N ARG A 97 -0.86 0.58 1.20
CA ARG A 97 -0.57 -0.56 2.09
C ARG A 97 0.23 -1.65 1.39
N PHE A 98 -0.03 -1.92 0.12
CA PHE A 98 0.69 -2.91 -0.66
C PHE A 98 2.15 -2.51 -0.89
N TRP A 99 2.39 -1.24 -1.23
CA TRP A 99 3.74 -0.69 -1.38
C TRP A 99 4.56 -0.81 -0.09
N ALA A 100 3.96 -0.52 1.07
CA ALA A 100 4.60 -0.69 2.37
C ALA A 100 5.02 -2.15 2.62
N ARG A 101 4.21 -3.13 2.21
CA ARG A 101 4.55 -4.56 2.31
C ARG A 101 5.73 -4.91 1.39
N LEU A 102 5.76 -4.39 0.16
CA LEU A 102 6.88 -4.61 -0.77
C LEU A 102 8.19 -4.04 -0.22
N ILE A 103 8.15 -2.88 0.44
CA ILE A 103 9.32 -2.32 1.15
C ILE A 103 9.84 -3.33 2.16
N GLY A 104 8.97 -3.87 3.00
CA GLY A 104 9.34 -4.90 3.98
C GLY A 104 10.05 -6.10 3.36
N VAL A 105 9.54 -6.62 2.23
CA VAL A 105 10.17 -7.73 1.50
C VAL A 105 11.55 -7.36 0.96
N VAL A 106 11.70 -6.19 0.32
CA VAL A 106 12.99 -5.74 -0.24
C VAL A 106 14.04 -5.54 0.85
N PHE A 107 13.64 -5.07 2.03
CA PHE A 107 14.56 -4.96 3.17
C PHE A 107 14.98 -6.34 3.68
N VAL A 108 14.07 -7.31 3.82
CA VAL A 108 14.42 -8.68 4.26
C VAL A 108 15.38 -9.35 3.28
N VAL A 109 15.17 -9.20 1.96
CA VAL A 109 16.05 -9.78 0.93
C VAL A 109 17.48 -9.25 1.03
N GLY A 110 17.70 -8.02 1.48
CA GLY A 110 19.05 -7.49 1.65
C GLY A 110 19.86 -8.10 2.80
N PHE A 111 19.22 -8.86 3.69
CA PHE A 111 19.89 -9.57 4.80
C PHE A 111 20.26 -11.02 4.46
N VAL A 112 19.79 -11.55 3.33
CA VAL A 112 20.06 -12.91 2.85
C VAL A 112 21.09 -12.85 1.73
#